data_AF-A0A954BE21-F1
#
_entry.id   AF-A0A954BE21-F1
#
_cell.length_a   1.000
_cell.length_b   1.000
_cell.length_c   1.000
_cell.angle_alpha   90.00
_cell.angle_beta   90.00
_cell.angle_gamma   90.00
#
_symmetry.space_group_name_H-M   'P 1'
#
loop_
_entity.id
_entity.type
_entity.pdbx_description
1 polymer ?
#
loop_
_entity_poly.entity_id
_entity_poly.type
_entity_poly.pdbx_seq_one_letter_code
_entity_poly.pdbx_strand_id
1 'polypeptide(L)'
;ANAELRRIQTQIRTQFPDYAALSIPEGVPAAQVGSLLQGGDEAFVAFATAGEKGELIAVVVRANGAASSVAIPVSREELERSIKALRAGVTLPSGGAFAPAALAALSFDMSAATKLYDALISPLEAKLGGAGGIVIAPDGPLESLPFNLLAVAEAANPDPADAFARYRGADWLIDRYALSTVPTVSALKQLRRKGAPSAEKPFVGFGDPVLQGSVSAAPKAPRRITLGGSGATNVQAIRELTPVPQTGAMLNDLAAALGASSADVYTGARGSEGALAALNVTGGLSKYRVAAFATHALVAGELQRLGLDEPALVLTPPANDNPQPADDGLLRASEVVGLSMNADWVLLTACNTAADDGALGAEPLSGLAKS
;
A
#
# COMPACT_ATOMS: atom_id res chain seq x y z
N ALA A 1 22.19 -20.75 -23.28
CA ALA A 1 21.16 -20.71 -22.22
C ALA A 1 19.82 -20.13 -22.72
N ASN A 2 19.76 -18.88 -23.20
CA ASN A 2 18.48 -18.21 -23.53
C ASN A 2 17.67 -18.78 -24.72
N ALA A 3 18.31 -19.39 -25.73
CA ALA A 3 17.60 -19.94 -26.89
C ALA A 3 16.86 -21.25 -26.56
N GLU A 4 17.44 -22.07 -25.68
CA GLU A 4 16.88 -23.35 -25.26
C GLU A 4 15.72 -23.15 -24.29
N LEU A 5 15.85 -22.19 -23.37
CA LEU A 5 14.74 -21.78 -22.50
C LEU A 5 13.54 -21.29 -23.32
N ARG A 6 13.75 -20.45 -24.35
CA ARG A 6 12.69 -19.98 -25.24
C ARG A 6 12.07 -21.11 -26.06
N ARG A 7 12.87 -22.08 -26.51
CA ARG A 7 12.37 -23.27 -27.22
C ARG A 7 11.50 -24.13 -26.30
N ILE A 8 11.93 -24.38 -25.07
CA ILE A 8 11.18 -25.14 -24.07
C ILE A 8 9.88 -24.40 -23.69
N GLN A 9 9.93 -23.09 -23.44
CA GLN A 9 8.72 -22.29 -23.18
C GLN A 9 7.75 -22.29 -24.36
N THR A 10 8.26 -22.26 -25.60
CA THR A 10 7.44 -22.37 -26.82
C THR A 10 6.81 -23.76 -26.92
N GLN A 11 7.56 -24.83 -26.63
CA GLN A 11 7.02 -26.20 -26.60
C GLN A 11 5.94 -26.36 -25.52
N ILE A 12 6.16 -25.86 -24.31
CA ILE A 12 5.18 -25.91 -23.22
C ILE A 12 3.91 -25.15 -23.62
N ARG A 13 4.04 -23.95 -24.22
CA ARG A 13 2.89 -23.18 -24.76
C ARG A 13 2.12 -23.91 -25.85
N THR A 14 2.80 -24.70 -26.68
CA THR A 14 2.18 -25.39 -27.82
C THR A 14 1.56 -26.73 -27.41
N GLN A 15 2.19 -27.45 -26.49
CA GLN A 15 1.80 -28.81 -26.09
C GLN A 15 0.90 -28.85 -24.85
N PHE A 16 1.01 -27.86 -23.96
CA PHE A 16 0.25 -27.78 -22.72
C PHE A 16 -0.31 -26.37 -22.51
N PRO A 17 -1.22 -25.90 -23.38
CA PRO A 17 -1.72 -24.53 -23.36
C PRO A 17 -2.37 -24.14 -22.01
N ASP A 18 -3.11 -25.05 -21.37
CA ASP A 18 -3.74 -24.80 -20.07
C ASP A 18 -2.70 -24.69 -18.93
N TYR A 19 -1.64 -25.49 -18.96
CA TYR A 19 -0.52 -25.40 -18.01
C TYR A 19 0.32 -24.14 -18.28
N ALA A 20 0.58 -23.82 -19.54
CA ALA A 20 1.31 -22.63 -19.93
C ALA A 20 0.58 -21.34 -19.52
N ALA A 21 -0.75 -21.31 -19.61
CA ALA A 21 -1.58 -20.19 -19.16
C ALA A 21 -1.48 -19.95 -17.64
N LEU A 22 -1.19 -20.99 -16.85
CA LEU A 22 -1.06 -20.92 -15.40
C LEU A 22 0.40 -20.75 -14.92
N SER A 23 1.37 -21.27 -15.68
CA SER A 23 2.77 -21.43 -15.22
C SER A 23 3.78 -20.58 -15.98
N ILE A 24 3.44 -20.05 -17.15
CA ILE A 24 4.30 -19.15 -17.91
C ILE A 24 3.62 -17.79 -17.96
N PRO A 25 4.15 -16.76 -17.27
CA PRO A 25 3.58 -15.42 -17.35
C PRO A 25 3.48 -15.00 -18.82
N GLU A 26 2.25 -14.77 -19.30
CA GLU A 26 2.07 -14.10 -20.57
C GLU A 26 2.50 -12.65 -20.39
N GLY A 27 3.71 -12.33 -20.81
CA GLY A 27 4.18 -10.95 -20.87
C GLY A 27 3.21 -10.11 -21.70
N VAL A 28 2.75 -9.00 -21.14
CA VAL A 28 1.84 -8.08 -21.83
C VAL A 28 2.67 -7.30 -22.87
N PRO A 29 2.33 -7.33 -24.17
CA PRO A 29 3.07 -6.59 -25.19
C PRO A 29 3.06 -5.09 -24.91
N ALA A 30 4.16 -4.40 -25.18
CA ALA A 30 4.27 -2.95 -24.94
C ALA A 30 3.15 -2.13 -25.61
N ALA A 31 2.73 -2.50 -26.81
CA ALA A 31 1.61 -1.86 -27.49
C ALA A 31 0.28 -2.01 -26.72
N GLN A 32 0.07 -3.15 -26.08
CA GLN A 32 -1.08 -3.37 -25.20
C GLN A 32 -0.94 -2.63 -23.88
N VAL A 33 0.26 -2.49 -23.33
CA VAL A 33 0.47 -1.65 -22.13
C VAL A 33 0.18 -0.19 -22.47
N GLY A 34 0.69 0.32 -23.59
CA GLY A 34 0.44 1.70 -24.04
C GLY A 34 -1.04 2.02 -24.20
N SER A 35 -1.85 1.10 -24.71
CA SER A 35 -3.30 1.31 -24.84
C SER A 35 -4.08 1.30 -23.52
N LEU A 36 -3.47 0.86 -22.41
CA LEU A 36 -4.05 0.94 -21.07
C LEU A 36 -3.77 2.29 -20.38
N LEU A 37 -2.86 3.09 -20.93
CA LEU A 37 -2.47 4.38 -20.35
C LEU A 37 -3.45 5.49 -20.76
N GLN A 38 -3.61 6.48 -19.87
CA GLN A 38 -4.54 7.61 -20.05
C GLN A 38 -4.03 8.64 -21.07
N GLY A 39 -3.88 8.24 -22.34
CA GLY A 39 -3.42 9.12 -23.42
C GLY A 39 -1.95 9.56 -23.25
N GLY A 40 -1.56 10.67 -23.90
CA GLY A 40 -0.16 11.11 -23.97
C GLY A 40 0.46 11.62 -22.66
N ASP A 41 -0.30 11.68 -21.57
CA ASP A 41 0.11 12.26 -20.29
C ASP A 41 0.57 11.21 -19.26
N GLU A 42 0.38 9.92 -19.53
CA GLU A 42 0.75 8.83 -18.61
C GLU A 42 1.82 7.92 -19.25
N ALA A 43 2.83 7.56 -18.46
CA ALA A 43 3.87 6.59 -18.81
C ALA A 43 3.86 5.43 -17.81
N PHE A 44 4.27 4.25 -18.28
CA PHE A 44 4.43 3.07 -17.44
C PHE A 44 5.90 2.73 -17.25
N VAL A 45 6.31 2.44 -16.02
CA VAL A 45 7.68 2.03 -15.66
C VAL A 45 7.61 0.71 -14.91
N ALA A 46 8.15 -0.36 -15.48
CA ALA A 46 8.37 -1.61 -14.76
C ALA A 46 9.86 -1.79 -14.44
N PHE A 47 10.16 -2.08 -13.19
CA PHE A 47 11.46 -2.56 -12.77
C PHE A 47 11.47 -4.09 -12.84
N ALA A 48 12.60 -4.66 -13.25
CA ALA A 48 12.79 -6.10 -13.27
C ALA A 48 14.26 -6.43 -13.10
N THR A 49 14.54 -7.43 -12.27
CA THR A 49 15.87 -8.01 -12.14
C THR A 49 16.12 -9.00 -13.29
N ALA A 50 17.19 -8.81 -14.06
CA ALA A 50 17.51 -9.62 -15.24
C ALA A 50 19.01 -9.94 -15.37
N GLY A 51 19.32 -10.99 -16.13
CA GLY A 51 20.70 -11.43 -16.37
C GLY A 51 21.27 -12.33 -15.26
N GLU A 52 22.43 -12.95 -15.53
CA GLU A 52 23.05 -13.93 -14.62
C GLU A 52 23.57 -13.31 -13.32
N LYS A 53 23.81 -12.00 -13.31
CA LYS A 53 24.28 -11.22 -12.16
C LYS A 53 23.17 -10.49 -11.40
N GLY A 54 21.90 -10.64 -11.84
CA GLY A 54 20.77 -9.94 -11.23
C GLY A 54 20.82 -8.42 -11.40
N GLU A 55 21.07 -7.96 -12.62
CA GLU A 55 21.12 -6.53 -12.94
C GLU A 55 19.69 -5.95 -12.95
N LEU A 56 19.50 -4.79 -12.34
CA LEU A 56 18.22 -4.09 -12.37
C LEU A 56 18.01 -3.43 -13.74
N ILE A 57 16.86 -3.68 -14.37
CA ILE A 57 16.44 -3.04 -15.61
C ILE A 57 15.12 -2.32 -15.37
N ALA A 58 15.03 -1.07 -15.81
CA ALA A 58 13.77 -0.34 -15.92
C ALA A 58 13.28 -0.37 -17.37
N VAL A 59 12.01 -0.71 -17.57
CA VAL A 59 11.31 -0.71 -18.85
C VAL A 59 10.27 0.41 -18.83
N VAL A 60 10.42 1.37 -19.72
CA VAL A 60 9.49 2.49 -19.91
C VAL A 60 8.61 2.22 -21.12
N VAL A 61 7.30 2.31 -20.95
CA VAL A 61 6.30 2.22 -22.03
C VAL A 61 5.46 3.49 -22.07
N ARG A 62 5.33 4.08 -23.26
CA ARG A 62 4.48 5.24 -23.50
C ARG A 62 3.14 4.84 -24.12
N ALA A 63 2.15 5.74 -24.05
CA ALA A 63 0.80 5.48 -24.54
C ALA A 63 0.72 5.15 -26.05
N ASN A 64 1.68 5.62 -26.85
CA ASN A 64 1.80 5.26 -28.26
C ASN A 64 2.38 3.84 -28.50
N GLY A 65 2.62 3.07 -27.43
CA GLY A 65 3.20 1.73 -27.49
C GLY A 65 4.72 1.70 -27.63
N ALA A 66 5.40 2.85 -27.70
CA ALA A 66 6.86 2.90 -27.72
C ALA A 66 7.41 2.41 -26.38
N ALA A 67 8.30 1.42 -26.44
CA ALA A 67 8.99 0.88 -25.28
C ALA A 67 10.50 1.11 -25.37
N SER A 68 11.12 1.31 -24.22
CA SER A 68 12.57 1.39 -24.09
C SER A 68 13.00 0.82 -22.75
N SER A 69 14.23 0.31 -22.67
CA SER A 69 14.80 -0.18 -21.42
C SER A 69 16.08 0.57 -21.06
N VAL A 70 16.37 0.61 -19.76
CA VAL A 70 17.60 1.15 -19.18
C VAL A 70 18.11 0.17 -18.15
N ALA A 71 19.37 -0.23 -18.27
CA ALA A 71 20.07 -0.94 -17.20
C ALA A 71 20.46 0.08 -16.12
N ILE A 72 20.13 -0.24 -14.87
CA ILE A 72 20.42 0.60 -13.73
C ILE A 72 21.62 -0.02 -13.00
N PRO A 73 22.79 0.66 -12.97
CA PRO A 73 24.02 0.10 -12.45
C PRO A 73 24.07 0.18 -10.91
N VAL A 74 23.11 -0.46 -10.24
CA VAL A 74 23.02 -0.52 -8.78
C VAL A 74 22.85 -1.98 -8.35
N SER A 75 23.55 -2.38 -7.29
CA SER A 75 23.40 -3.72 -6.74
C SER A 75 22.15 -3.82 -5.87
N ARG A 76 21.61 -5.04 -5.72
CA ARG A 76 20.48 -5.30 -4.84
C ARG A 76 20.77 -4.86 -3.39
N GLU A 77 21.95 -5.19 -2.88
CA GLU A 77 22.38 -4.86 -1.52
C GLU A 77 22.52 -3.35 -1.31
N GLU A 78 22.93 -2.63 -2.35
CA GLU A 78 22.99 -1.17 -2.32
C GLU A 78 21.61 -0.52 -2.31
N LEU A 79 20.67 -1.05 -3.11
CA LEU A 79 19.27 -0.62 -3.07
C LEU A 79 18.66 -0.85 -1.69
N GLU A 80 18.78 -2.06 -1.13
CA GLU A 80 18.24 -2.40 0.19
C GLU A 80 18.77 -1.45 1.27
N ARG A 81 20.07 -1.14 1.25
CA ARG A 81 20.69 -0.21 2.19
C ARG A 81 20.15 1.21 2.05
N SER A 82 20.07 1.72 0.82
CA SER A 82 19.60 3.08 0.54
C SER A 82 18.12 3.25 0.87
N ILE A 83 17.28 2.26 0.54
CA ILE A 83 15.85 2.26 0.86
C ILE A 83 15.64 2.18 2.37
N LYS A 84 16.42 1.36 3.08
CA LYS A 84 16.38 1.30 4.55
C LYS A 84 16.75 2.64 5.18
N ALA A 85 17.78 3.31 4.68
CA ALA A 85 18.19 4.62 5.16
C ALA A 85 17.10 5.68 4.91
N LEU A 86 16.50 5.70 3.72
CA LEU A 86 15.37 6.56 3.39
C LEU A 86 14.19 6.36 4.34
N ARG A 87 13.77 5.10 4.55
CA ARG A 87 12.65 4.74 5.42
C ARG A 87 12.92 5.08 6.89
N ALA A 88 14.15 4.92 7.37
CA ALA A 88 14.50 5.23 8.76
C ALA A 88 14.18 6.69 9.15
N GLY A 89 14.19 7.63 8.18
CA GLY A 89 13.83 9.02 8.41
C GLY A 89 12.34 9.30 8.58
N VAL A 90 11.47 8.36 8.18
CA VAL A 90 9.99 8.48 8.25
C VAL A 90 9.33 7.39 9.09
N THR A 91 10.09 6.37 9.50
CA THR A 91 9.60 5.32 10.40
C THR A 91 9.76 5.76 11.84
N LEU A 92 8.64 5.98 12.53
CA LEU A 92 8.65 6.22 13.97
C LEU A 92 9.00 4.92 14.73
N PRO A 93 9.84 4.99 15.78
CA PRO A 93 9.97 3.88 16.72
C PRO A 93 8.60 3.56 17.33
N SER A 94 8.23 2.27 17.33
CA SER A 94 6.98 1.80 17.93
C SER A 94 6.82 2.32 19.37
N GLY A 95 5.74 3.06 19.64
CA GLY A 95 5.43 3.60 20.97
C GLY A 95 5.98 4.99 21.30
N GLY A 96 6.58 5.70 20.32
CA GLY A 96 6.96 7.10 20.49
C GLY A 96 5.75 8.04 20.46
N ALA A 97 5.59 8.89 21.48
CA ALA A 97 4.67 10.02 21.41
C ALA A 97 5.08 10.98 20.29
N PHE A 98 4.10 11.62 19.64
CA PHE A 98 4.31 12.75 18.72
C PHE A 98 4.82 13.99 19.46
N ALA A 99 5.97 13.88 20.13
CA ALA A 99 6.65 15.02 20.71
C ALA A 99 7.33 15.78 19.56
N PRO A 100 7.08 17.10 19.38
CA PRO A 100 7.73 17.90 18.34
C PRO A 100 9.27 17.79 18.35
N ALA A 101 9.88 17.61 19.52
CA ALA A 101 11.31 17.36 19.67
C ALA A 101 11.77 16.00 19.11
N ALA A 102 10.94 14.96 19.20
CA ALA A 102 11.23 13.65 18.61
C ALA A 102 11.08 13.68 17.08
N LEU A 103 10.10 14.43 16.56
CA LEU A 103 9.95 14.67 15.12
C LEU A 103 11.10 15.52 14.56
N ALA A 104 11.55 16.54 15.30
CA ALA A 104 12.72 17.34 14.92
C ALA A 104 14.04 16.54 14.96
N ALA A 105 14.09 15.45 15.74
CA ALA A 105 15.21 14.51 15.78
C ALA A 105 15.18 13.48 14.63
N LEU A 106 14.06 13.34 13.91
CA LEU A 106 14.03 12.57 12.67
C LEU A 106 14.72 13.37 11.57
N SER A 107 16.02 13.13 11.39
CA SER A 107 16.75 13.66 10.25
C SER A 107 16.46 12.79 9.02
N PHE A 108 15.38 13.09 8.30
CA PHE A 108 15.17 12.49 6.99
C PHE A 108 16.39 12.75 6.10
N ASP A 109 16.95 11.68 5.54
CA ASP A 109 18.18 11.70 4.75
C ASP A 109 17.86 12.15 3.30
N MET A 110 17.98 13.46 3.06
CA MET A 110 17.80 14.04 1.73
C MET A 110 18.83 13.52 0.72
N SER A 111 20.02 13.13 1.17
CA SER A 111 21.04 12.55 0.29
C SER A 111 20.62 11.16 -0.20
N ALA A 112 19.99 10.36 0.66
CA ALA A 112 19.41 9.09 0.22
C ALA A 112 18.27 9.29 -0.79
N ALA A 113 17.40 10.28 -0.57
CA ALA A 113 16.30 10.60 -1.49
C ALA A 113 16.80 11.03 -2.88
N THR A 114 17.81 11.91 -2.93
CA THR A 114 18.42 12.39 -4.18
C THR A 114 19.22 11.30 -4.90
N LYS A 115 20.03 10.52 -4.18
CA LYS A 115 20.77 9.39 -4.77
C LYS A 115 19.85 8.34 -5.40
N LEU A 116 18.75 8.01 -4.73
CA LEU A 116 17.76 7.06 -5.26
C LEU A 116 17.04 7.63 -6.48
N TYR A 117 16.71 8.93 -6.49
CA TYR A 117 16.18 9.60 -7.68
C TYR A 117 17.16 9.53 -8.86
N ASP A 118 18.43 9.90 -8.62
CA ASP A 118 19.49 9.93 -9.64
C ASP A 118 19.75 8.55 -10.23
N ALA A 119 19.68 7.50 -9.40
CA ALA A 119 19.87 6.13 -9.84
C ALA A 119 18.65 5.59 -10.61
N LEU A 120 17.44 5.84 -10.14
CA LEU A 120 16.23 5.13 -10.60
C LEU A 120 15.40 5.90 -11.63
N ILE A 121 15.24 7.22 -11.44
CA ILE A 121 14.26 8.01 -12.20
C ILE A 121 14.94 8.95 -13.20
N SER A 122 16.02 9.63 -12.80
CA SER A 122 16.79 10.52 -13.68
C SER A 122 17.16 9.88 -15.04
N PRO A 123 17.63 8.61 -15.11
CA PRO A 123 17.94 7.96 -16.40
C PRO A 123 16.72 7.70 -17.29
N LEU A 124 15.52 7.80 -16.73
CA LEU A 124 14.25 7.52 -17.40
C LEU A 124 13.56 8.79 -17.91
N GLU A 125 13.88 9.99 -17.38
CA GLU A 125 13.14 11.23 -17.67
C GLU A 125 13.01 11.52 -19.17
N ALA A 126 14.11 11.41 -19.92
CA ALA A 126 14.08 11.60 -21.38
C ALA A 126 13.17 10.59 -22.10
N LYS A 127 12.96 9.41 -21.52
CA LYS A 127 12.13 8.32 -22.07
C LYS A 127 10.67 8.42 -21.67
N LEU A 128 10.37 9.08 -20.55
CA LEU A 128 9.00 9.41 -20.13
C LEU A 128 8.33 10.36 -21.12
N GLY A 129 9.12 11.17 -21.84
CA GLY A 129 8.63 11.95 -22.99
C GLY A 129 7.64 13.05 -22.64
N GLY A 130 7.78 13.64 -21.44
CA GLY A 130 6.93 14.73 -20.96
C GLY A 130 5.62 14.30 -20.31
N ALA A 131 5.45 13.01 -19.98
CA ALA A 131 4.30 12.52 -19.23
C ALA A 131 4.17 13.24 -17.87
N GLY A 132 2.98 13.73 -17.51
CA GLY A 132 2.67 14.26 -16.19
C GLY A 132 2.34 13.19 -15.15
N GLY A 133 2.11 11.93 -15.56
CA GLY A 133 1.84 10.80 -14.67
C GLY A 133 2.72 9.57 -14.94
N ILE A 134 3.08 8.85 -13.88
CA ILE A 134 3.87 7.61 -13.96
C ILE A 134 3.17 6.51 -13.18
N VAL A 135 2.86 5.40 -13.87
CA VAL A 135 2.45 4.14 -13.26
C VAL A 135 3.67 3.24 -13.09
N ILE A 136 4.03 2.92 -11.86
CA ILE A 136 5.24 2.17 -11.51
C ILE A 136 4.87 0.74 -11.08
N ALA A 137 5.53 -0.25 -11.68
CA ALA A 137 5.57 -1.63 -11.19
C ALA A 137 6.97 -1.92 -10.62
N PRO A 138 7.16 -1.87 -9.29
CA PRO A 138 8.44 -2.17 -8.66
C PRO A 138 8.74 -3.68 -8.68
N ASP A 139 9.98 -4.05 -8.40
CA ASP A 139 10.45 -5.43 -8.26
C ASP A 139 11.47 -5.51 -7.11
N GLY A 140 11.38 -6.58 -6.32
CA GLY A 140 12.32 -6.86 -5.23
C GLY A 140 12.39 -5.73 -4.20
N PRO A 141 13.58 -5.22 -3.80
CA PRO A 141 13.68 -4.19 -2.75
C PRO A 141 12.92 -2.89 -3.04
N LEU A 142 12.68 -2.57 -4.33
CA LEU A 142 11.94 -1.37 -4.74
C LEU A 142 10.47 -1.41 -4.31
N GLU A 143 9.97 -2.58 -3.94
CA GLU A 143 8.61 -2.75 -3.42
C GLU A 143 8.41 -2.01 -2.09
N SER A 144 9.47 -1.90 -1.28
CA SER A 144 9.48 -1.12 -0.03
C SER A 144 9.81 0.37 -0.25
N LEU A 145 10.06 0.82 -1.49
CA LEU A 145 10.45 2.21 -1.79
C LEU A 145 9.23 3.14 -1.92
N PRO A 146 9.06 4.13 -1.02
CA PRO A 146 8.10 5.21 -1.24
C PRO A 146 8.63 6.16 -2.32
N PHE A 147 8.33 5.90 -3.60
CA PHE A 147 8.77 6.73 -4.72
C PHE A 147 8.40 8.22 -4.58
N ASN A 148 7.28 8.50 -3.89
CA ASN A 148 6.83 9.85 -3.58
C ASN A 148 7.76 10.64 -2.63
N LEU A 149 8.70 9.98 -1.95
CA LEU A 149 9.72 10.62 -1.10
C LEU A 149 11.05 10.84 -1.81
N LEU A 150 11.15 10.52 -3.11
CA LEU A 150 12.34 10.84 -3.89
C LEU A 150 12.41 12.34 -4.17
N ALA A 151 13.61 12.90 -4.09
CA ALA A 151 13.86 14.32 -4.34
C ALA A 151 14.78 14.47 -5.55
N VAL A 152 14.45 15.40 -6.44
CA VAL A 152 15.29 15.75 -7.58
C VAL A 152 16.48 16.61 -7.15
N ALA A 153 16.23 17.52 -6.21
CA ALA A 153 17.26 18.37 -5.63
C ALA A 153 16.90 18.75 -4.20
N GLU A 154 17.93 18.96 -3.38
CA GLU A 154 17.76 19.58 -2.06
C GLU A 154 17.46 21.08 -2.18
N ALA A 155 16.92 21.67 -1.12
CA ALA A 155 16.75 23.12 -1.05
C ALA A 155 18.11 23.83 -1.19
N ALA A 156 18.22 24.79 -2.12
CA ALA A 156 19.50 25.43 -2.42
C ALA A 156 20.09 26.23 -1.25
N ASN A 157 19.25 26.90 -0.45
CA ASN A 157 19.66 27.69 0.71
C ASN A 157 18.55 27.64 1.79
N PRO A 158 18.41 26.53 2.54
CA PRO A 158 17.40 26.44 3.58
C PRO A 158 17.75 27.38 4.73
N ASP A 159 16.74 28.06 5.28
CA ASP A 159 16.91 28.87 6.49
C ASP A 159 17.38 27.97 7.65
N PRO A 160 18.59 28.18 8.21
CA PRO A 160 19.10 27.35 9.30
C PRO A 160 18.31 27.50 10.61
N ALA A 161 17.51 28.56 10.76
CA ALA A 161 16.62 28.74 11.91
C ALA A 161 15.35 27.88 11.82
N ASP A 162 15.05 27.32 10.64
CA ASP A 162 13.84 26.57 10.35
C ASP A 162 14.18 25.10 10.04
N ALA A 163 13.93 24.23 11.03
CA ALA A 163 14.24 22.80 10.95
C ALA A 163 13.60 22.08 9.74
N PHE A 164 12.56 22.67 9.14
CA PHE A 164 11.85 22.09 7.99
C PHE A 164 12.10 22.82 6.67
N ALA A 165 12.87 23.93 6.66
CA ALA A 165 13.14 24.70 5.43
C ALA A 165 13.77 23.83 4.33
N ARG A 166 14.66 22.91 4.71
CA ARG A 166 15.30 21.97 3.78
C ARG A 166 14.33 21.03 3.07
N TYR A 167 13.18 20.73 3.69
CA TYR A 167 12.15 19.86 3.11
C TYR A 167 11.15 20.66 2.29
N ARG A 168 10.72 21.82 2.79
CA ARG A 168 9.77 22.70 2.07
C ARG A 168 10.33 23.27 0.77
N GLY A 169 11.64 23.51 0.73
CA GLY A 169 12.32 24.06 -0.45
C GLY A 169 12.93 23.02 -1.38
N ALA A 170 12.78 21.72 -1.10
CA ALA A 170 13.28 20.67 -1.97
C ALA A 170 12.37 20.50 -3.20
N ASP A 171 12.96 20.05 -4.30
CA ASP A 171 12.24 19.70 -5.53
C ASP A 171 11.87 18.23 -5.44
N TRP A 172 10.61 17.93 -5.10
CA TRP A 172 10.15 16.55 -4.89
C TRP A 172 9.68 15.91 -6.19
N LEU A 173 9.87 14.59 -6.33
CA LEU A 173 9.39 13.86 -7.49
C LEU A 173 7.88 14.01 -7.70
N ILE A 174 7.11 14.09 -6.61
CA ILE A 174 5.66 14.25 -6.64
C ILE A 174 5.20 15.62 -7.15
N ASP A 175 6.08 16.63 -7.13
CA ASP A 175 5.78 17.94 -7.71
C ASP A 175 5.86 17.91 -9.24
N ARG A 176 6.53 16.90 -9.81
CA ARG A 176 6.74 16.72 -11.25
C ARG A 176 5.80 15.70 -11.87
N TYR A 177 5.49 14.62 -11.15
CA TYR A 177 4.71 13.51 -11.66
C TYR A 177 3.62 13.07 -10.69
N ALA A 178 2.41 12.83 -11.21
CA ALA A 178 1.38 12.06 -10.53
C ALA A 178 1.80 10.58 -10.49
N LEU A 179 2.15 10.07 -9.32
CA LEU A 179 2.65 8.71 -9.14
C LEU A 179 1.53 7.74 -8.80
N SER A 180 1.53 6.56 -9.42
CA SER A 180 0.67 5.43 -9.06
C SER A 180 1.49 4.16 -9.06
N THR A 181 1.26 3.27 -8.09
CA THR A 181 1.99 1.99 -8.01
C THR A 181 1.03 0.84 -8.26
N VAL A 182 1.46 -0.13 -9.08
CA VAL A 182 0.75 -1.38 -9.33
C VAL A 182 1.69 -2.56 -9.06
N PRO A 183 1.19 -3.72 -8.60
CA PRO A 183 2.07 -4.84 -8.30
C PRO A 183 2.62 -5.47 -9.58
N THR A 184 1.85 -5.46 -10.67
CA THR A 184 2.25 -6.01 -11.96
C THR A 184 1.54 -5.32 -13.12
N VAL A 185 2.08 -5.48 -14.32
CA VAL A 185 1.43 -5.06 -15.58
C VAL A 185 0.06 -5.75 -15.76
N SER A 186 -0.05 -7.01 -15.35
CA SER A 186 -1.29 -7.78 -15.43
C SER A 186 -2.37 -7.22 -14.51
N ALA A 187 -2.01 -6.76 -13.31
CA ALA A 187 -2.92 -6.08 -12.40
C ALA A 187 -3.44 -4.77 -13.01
N LEU A 188 -2.56 -3.96 -13.61
CA LEU A 188 -2.98 -2.74 -14.33
C LEU A 188 -4.00 -3.06 -15.43
N LYS A 189 -3.76 -4.10 -16.23
CA LYS A 189 -4.68 -4.55 -17.28
C LYS A 189 -6.05 -4.96 -16.72
N GLN A 190 -6.09 -5.64 -15.58
CA GLN A 190 -7.36 -6.02 -14.93
C GLN A 190 -8.10 -4.79 -14.39
N LEU A 191 -7.39 -3.86 -13.73
CA LEU A 191 -7.97 -2.63 -13.18
C LEU A 191 -8.57 -1.75 -14.28
N ARG A 192 -7.86 -1.54 -15.39
CA ARG A 192 -8.33 -0.70 -16.51
C ARG A 192 -9.47 -1.34 -17.33
N ARG A 193 -9.67 -2.66 -17.23
CA ARG A 193 -10.80 -3.37 -17.88
C ARG A 193 -12.14 -3.14 -17.18
N LYS A 194 -12.16 -2.81 -15.88
CA LYS A 194 -13.41 -2.65 -15.12
C LYS A 194 -14.26 -1.45 -15.57
N GLY A 195 -13.78 -0.59 -16.47
CA GLY A 195 -14.55 0.50 -17.04
C GLY A 195 -14.81 1.64 -16.04
N ALA A 196 -15.59 2.63 -16.46
CA ALA A 196 -15.93 3.76 -15.60
C ALA A 196 -16.94 3.35 -14.50
N PRO A 197 -16.86 3.99 -13.32
CA PRO A 197 -17.73 3.75 -12.18
C PRO A 197 -19.23 3.76 -12.48
N SER A 198 -19.99 2.88 -11.85
CA SER A 198 -21.46 2.84 -11.93
C SER A 198 -22.17 2.82 -10.56
N ALA A 199 -21.42 2.88 -9.45
CA ALA A 199 -22.01 2.85 -8.12
C ALA A 199 -22.82 4.13 -7.83
N GLU A 200 -24.03 3.97 -7.28
CA GLU A 200 -25.01 5.06 -7.14
C GLU A 200 -24.74 5.96 -5.93
N LYS A 201 -24.22 5.38 -4.84
CA LYS A 201 -24.00 6.10 -3.59
C LYS A 201 -22.58 6.67 -3.52
N PRO A 202 -22.40 7.90 -2.99
CA PRO A 202 -21.10 8.56 -3.00
C PRO A 202 -20.07 7.94 -2.04
N PHE A 203 -20.45 7.56 -0.82
CA PHE A 203 -19.48 7.18 0.21
C PHE A 203 -20.07 6.25 1.29
N VAL A 204 -19.25 5.31 1.77
CA VAL A 204 -19.45 4.55 3.01
C VAL A 204 -18.17 4.60 3.85
N GLY A 205 -18.31 4.78 5.17
CA GLY A 205 -17.19 4.82 6.09
C GLY A 205 -17.34 3.81 7.22
N PHE A 206 -16.26 3.13 7.59
CA PHE A 206 -16.17 2.24 8.75
C PHE A 206 -14.99 2.65 9.62
N GLY A 207 -15.17 2.76 10.94
CA GLY A 207 -14.06 3.13 11.80
C GLY A 207 -14.48 3.54 13.20
N ASP A 208 -13.58 4.20 13.92
CA ASP A 208 -13.81 4.62 15.31
C ASP A 208 -14.35 3.48 16.19
N PRO A 209 -13.64 2.35 16.28
CA PRO A 209 -14.11 1.19 17.02
C PRO A 209 -14.21 1.48 18.53
N VAL A 210 -15.13 0.80 19.22
CA VAL A 210 -15.25 0.90 20.68
C VAL A 210 -14.11 0.12 21.35
N LEU A 211 -13.06 0.84 21.75
CA LEU A 211 -11.89 0.30 22.44
C LEU A 211 -11.75 0.90 23.86
N GLN A 212 -11.09 0.17 24.76
CA GLN A 212 -11.00 0.46 26.20
C GLN A 212 -9.61 0.97 26.63
N GLY A 213 -8.62 0.97 25.74
CA GLY A 213 -7.29 1.50 26.05
C GLY A 213 -7.32 3.01 26.34
N SER A 214 -6.47 3.47 27.25
CA SER A 214 -6.44 4.88 27.65
C SER A 214 -5.44 5.70 26.81
N VAL A 215 -5.88 6.83 26.27
CA VAL A 215 -5.02 7.78 25.51
C VAL A 215 -3.97 8.48 26.42
N SER A 216 -4.20 8.56 27.74
CA SER A 216 -3.35 9.31 28.69
C SER A 216 -2.30 8.49 29.44
N ALA A 217 -2.14 7.18 29.16
CA ALA A 217 -1.12 6.38 29.82
C ALA A 217 0.11 6.24 28.91
N ALA A 218 1.30 6.56 29.44
CA ALA A 218 2.55 6.09 28.84
C ALA A 218 2.44 4.57 28.59
N PRO A 219 2.97 4.04 27.46
CA PRO A 219 2.81 2.64 27.11
C PRO A 219 3.38 1.79 28.26
N LYS A 220 2.49 1.20 29.05
CA LYS A 220 2.89 0.19 30.04
C LYS A 220 3.38 -0.99 29.23
N ALA A 221 4.59 -1.48 29.55
CA ALA A 221 5.11 -2.69 28.94
C ALA A 221 4.03 -3.78 28.99
N PRO A 222 3.62 -4.36 27.85
CA PRO A 222 2.57 -5.36 27.84
C PRO A 222 3.04 -6.54 28.67
N ARG A 223 2.19 -6.99 29.61
CA ARG A 223 2.38 -8.27 30.30
C ARG A 223 2.60 -9.35 29.23
N ARG A 224 3.61 -10.19 29.40
CA ARG A 224 3.80 -11.40 28.57
C ARG A 224 2.52 -12.22 28.68
N ILE A 225 1.71 -12.20 27.63
CA ILE A 225 0.61 -13.12 27.45
C ILE A 225 1.25 -14.46 27.08
N THR A 226 1.20 -15.42 27.99
CA THR A 226 1.48 -16.82 27.68
C THR A 226 0.40 -17.32 26.73
N LEU A 227 0.77 -17.59 25.47
CA LEU A 227 -0.10 -18.29 24.51
C LEU A 227 -0.37 -19.71 25.03
N GLY A 228 -1.62 -19.98 25.41
CA GLY A 228 -2.17 -21.33 25.39
C GLY A 228 -2.49 -21.69 23.93
N GLY A 229 -2.01 -22.84 23.47
CA GLY A 229 -2.17 -23.29 22.09
C GLY A 229 -3.63 -23.48 21.68
N SER A 230 -4.15 -22.51 20.95
CA SER A 230 -5.42 -22.53 20.24
C SER A 230 -5.39 -21.30 19.35
N GLY A 231 -5.53 -21.43 18.03
CA GLY A 231 -5.56 -20.31 17.08
C GLY A 231 -6.80 -19.41 17.21
N ALA A 232 -7.20 -19.09 18.44
CA ALA A 232 -8.31 -18.23 18.77
C ALA A 232 -7.81 -16.80 19.03
N THR A 233 -8.44 -15.84 18.38
CA THR A 233 -8.20 -14.40 18.54
C THR A 233 -8.34 -13.98 19.99
N ASN A 234 -7.35 -13.27 20.53
CA ASN A 234 -7.45 -12.69 21.86
C ASN A 234 -8.24 -11.37 21.81
N VAL A 235 -9.57 -11.48 21.79
CA VAL A 235 -10.50 -10.33 21.74
C VAL A 235 -10.30 -9.36 22.89
N GLN A 236 -9.92 -9.85 24.08
CA GLN A 236 -9.62 -8.97 25.21
C GLN A 236 -8.41 -8.08 24.93
N ALA A 237 -7.35 -8.62 24.31
CA ALA A 237 -6.21 -7.82 23.91
C ALA A 237 -6.55 -6.78 22.82
N ILE A 238 -7.50 -7.07 21.93
CA ILE A 238 -8.00 -6.11 20.94
C ILE A 238 -8.77 -4.99 21.63
N ARG A 239 -9.68 -5.32 22.56
CA ARG A 239 -10.45 -4.32 23.34
C ARG A 239 -9.52 -3.38 24.11
N GLU A 240 -8.36 -3.84 24.56
CA GLU A 240 -7.40 -3.05 25.33
C GLU A 240 -6.56 -2.07 24.47
N LEU A 241 -6.70 -2.11 23.14
CA LEU A 241 -6.06 -1.12 22.27
C LEU A 241 -6.54 0.29 22.57
N THR A 242 -5.65 1.27 22.42
CA THR A 242 -6.00 2.70 22.59
C THR A 242 -6.84 3.16 21.39
N PRO A 243 -8.00 3.81 21.60
CA PRO A 243 -8.77 4.41 20.50
C PRO A 243 -7.94 5.38 19.66
N VAL A 244 -8.18 5.42 18.35
CA VAL A 244 -7.60 6.42 17.44
C VAL A 244 -8.52 7.64 17.43
N PRO A 245 -8.17 8.73 18.15
CA PRO A 245 -9.07 9.86 18.30
C PRO A 245 -9.38 10.52 16.94
N GLN A 246 -10.56 11.13 16.84
CA GLN A 246 -11.03 11.89 15.67
C GLN A 246 -11.30 11.08 14.39
N THR A 247 -11.06 9.77 14.36
CA THR A 247 -11.38 8.93 13.18
C THR A 247 -12.86 8.98 12.81
N GLY A 248 -13.75 8.96 13.80
CA GLY A 248 -15.20 9.10 13.58
C GLY A 248 -15.59 10.48 13.03
N ALA A 249 -14.97 11.55 13.53
CA ALA A 249 -15.21 12.91 13.03
C ALA A 249 -14.72 13.05 11.58
N MET A 250 -13.52 12.57 11.28
CA MET A 250 -12.96 12.55 9.93
C MET A 250 -13.84 11.78 8.93
N LEU A 251 -14.39 10.62 9.31
CA LEU A 251 -15.32 9.89 8.44
C LEU A 251 -16.62 10.67 8.16
N ASN A 252 -17.13 11.41 9.14
CA ASN A 252 -18.28 12.29 8.94
C ASN A 252 -17.94 13.49 8.05
N ASP A 253 -16.74 14.07 8.19
CA ASP A 253 -16.27 15.16 7.33
C ASP A 253 -16.10 14.69 5.87
N LEU A 254 -15.57 13.49 5.65
CA LEU A 254 -15.49 12.86 4.33
C LEU A 254 -16.89 12.61 3.75
N ALA A 255 -17.82 12.07 4.54
CA ALA A 255 -19.19 11.86 4.11
C ALA A 255 -19.84 13.19 3.68
N ALA A 256 -19.68 14.25 4.47
CA ALA A 256 -20.19 15.57 4.15
C ALA A 256 -19.57 16.15 2.87
N ALA A 257 -18.25 16.06 2.72
CA ALA A 257 -17.53 16.55 1.53
C ALA A 257 -17.94 15.82 0.24
N LEU A 258 -18.28 14.54 0.34
CA LEU A 258 -18.72 13.72 -0.79
C LEU A 258 -20.25 13.72 -0.99
N GLY A 259 -21.00 14.48 -0.19
CA GLY A 259 -22.47 14.57 -0.29
C GLY A 259 -23.19 13.29 0.13
N ALA A 260 -22.59 12.50 1.01
CA ALA A 260 -23.15 11.27 1.56
C ALA A 260 -23.94 11.49 2.86
N SER A 261 -24.79 10.53 3.21
CA SER A 261 -25.51 10.56 4.48
C SER A 261 -24.61 10.13 5.62
N SER A 262 -24.74 10.76 6.79
CA SER A 262 -24.10 10.27 8.03
C SER A 262 -24.61 8.89 8.46
N ALA A 263 -25.75 8.44 7.91
CA ALA A 263 -26.24 7.07 8.10
C ALA A 263 -25.30 6.03 7.46
N ASP A 264 -24.60 6.41 6.38
CA ASP A 264 -23.60 5.58 5.66
C ASP A 264 -22.21 5.61 6.36
N VAL A 265 -22.10 6.24 7.53
CA VAL A 265 -20.91 6.24 8.40
C VAL A 265 -21.13 5.30 9.58
N TYR A 266 -20.41 4.18 9.60
CA TYR A 266 -20.49 3.11 10.58
C TYR A 266 -19.36 3.26 11.61
N THR A 267 -19.69 3.91 12.74
CA THR A 267 -18.76 4.15 13.85
C THR A 267 -19.26 3.58 15.17
N GLY A 268 -18.36 3.47 16.16
CA GLY A 268 -18.66 2.91 17.47
C GLY A 268 -19.24 1.51 17.33
N ALA A 269 -20.34 1.21 18.03
CA ALA A 269 -20.99 -0.09 17.97
C ALA A 269 -21.47 -0.50 16.55
N ARG A 270 -21.67 0.45 15.63
CA ARG A 270 -22.01 0.16 14.22
C ARG A 270 -20.78 -0.13 13.36
N GLY A 271 -19.60 0.30 13.78
CA GLY A 271 -18.33 0.03 13.09
C GLY A 271 -17.78 -1.36 13.39
N SER A 272 -18.62 -2.40 13.28
CA SER A 272 -18.29 -3.80 13.57
C SER A 272 -18.25 -4.65 12.30
N GLU A 273 -17.60 -5.82 12.37
CA GLU A 273 -17.61 -6.80 11.28
C GLU A 273 -19.04 -7.22 10.92
N GLY A 274 -19.88 -7.51 11.91
CA GLY A 274 -21.27 -7.89 11.65
C GLY A 274 -22.05 -6.86 10.83
N ALA A 275 -21.82 -5.56 11.04
CA ALA A 275 -22.47 -4.51 10.25
C ALA A 275 -21.94 -4.44 8.81
N LEU A 276 -20.62 -4.57 8.63
CA LEU A 276 -19.99 -4.64 7.32
C LEU A 276 -20.45 -5.88 6.54
N ALA A 277 -20.44 -7.05 7.19
CA ALA A 277 -20.88 -8.32 6.62
C ALA A 277 -22.35 -8.26 6.21
N ALA A 278 -23.24 -7.69 7.04
CA ALA A 278 -24.64 -7.49 6.70
C ALA A 278 -24.82 -6.58 5.46
N LEU A 279 -24.04 -5.50 5.36
CA LEU A 279 -24.05 -4.62 4.20
C LEU A 279 -23.52 -5.32 2.94
N ASN A 280 -22.50 -6.18 3.08
CA ASN A 280 -21.92 -6.95 2.00
C ASN A 280 -22.89 -8.02 1.45
N VAL A 281 -23.46 -8.85 2.33
CA VAL A 281 -24.37 -9.96 1.96
C VAL A 281 -25.64 -9.47 1.27
N THR A 282 -26.11 -8.27 1.63
CA THR A 282 -27.28 -7.65 0.97
C THR A 282 -26.96 -6.99 -0.37
N GLY A 283 -25.69 -6.99 -0.80
CA GLY A 283 -25.21 -6.28 -1.98
C GLY A 283 -25.21 -4.76 -1.81
N GLY A 284 -25.41 -4.25 -0.59
CA GLY A 284 -25.39 -2.83 -0.29
C GLY A 284 -24.01 -2.21 -0.44
N LEU A 285 -22.95 -2.95 -0.08
CA LEU A 285 -21.57 -2.47 -0.13
C LEU A 285 -21.13 -2.13 -1.56
N SER A 286 -21.57 -2.89 -2.57
CA SER A 286 -21.25 -2.63 -3.98
C SER A 286 -21.90 -1.36 -4.54
N LYS A 287 -22.77 -0.69 -3.80
CA LYS A 287 -23.45 0.54 -4.25
C LYS A 287 -22.65 1.80 -3.99
N TYR A 288 -21.53 1.73 -3.28
CA TYR A 288 -20.75 2.90 -2.89
C TYR A 288 -19.53 3.09 -3.80
N ARG A 289 -19.33 4.33 -4.25
CA ARG A 289 -18.21 4.77 -5.07
C ARG A 289 -16.93 4.96 -4.26
N VAL A 290 -17.05 5.30 -2.99
CA VAL A 290 -15.91 5.47 -2.09
C VAL A 290 -16.17 4.67 -0.82
N ALA A 291 -15.20 3.88 -0.41
CA ALA A 291 -15.19 3.21 0.89
C ALA A 291 -14.00 3.72 1.71
N ALA A 292 -14.20 4.05 2.98
CA ALA A 292 -13.11 4.42 3.88
C ALA A 292 -13.11 3.59 5.15
N PHE A 293 -11.92 3.17 5.58
CA PHE A 293 -11.68 2.45 6.82
C PHE A 293 -10.73 3.28 7.70
N ALA A 294 -11.21 3.76 8.84
CA ALA A 294 -10.48 4.67 9.75
C ALA A 294 -10.28 4.04 11.13
N THR A 295 -9.18 3.31 11.29
CA THR A 295 -8.94 2.47 12.48
C THR A 295 -7.46 2.06 12.60
N HIS A 296 -7.14 1.10 13.47
CA HIS A 296 -5.83 0.43 13.51
C HIS A 296 -5.72 -0.63 12.41
N ALA A 297 -4.53 -0.76 11.83
CA ALA A 297 -4.15 -1.92 11.04
C ALA A 297 -3.12 -2.72 11.83
N LEU A 298 -3.28 -4.03 11.86
CA LEU A 298 -2.38 -4.97 12.50
C LEU A 298 -1.53 -5.63 11.42
N VAL A 299 -0.20 -5.49 11.53
CA VAL A 299 0.78 -6.00 10.56
C VAL A 299 1.81 -6.92 11.24
N ALA A 300 2.61 -7.65 10.45
CA ALA A 300 3.36 -8.86 10.86
C ALA A 300 4.01 -8.85 12.25
N GLY A 301 4.66 -7.75 12.66
CA GLY A 301 5.29 -7.63 13.99
C GLY A 301 4.31 -7.62 15.17
N GLU A 302 3.07 -7.18 14.96
CA GLU A 302 1.98 -7.13 15.94
C GLU A 302 1.14 -8.40 15.94
N LEU A 303 1.07 -9.10 14.80
CA LEU A 303 0.28 -10.32 14.61
C LEU A 303 0.70 -11.43 15.58
N GLN A 304 1.99 -11.68 15.75
CA GLN A 304 2.48 -12.70 16.70
C GLN A 304 2.11 -12.41 18.16
N ARG A 305 1.97 -11.14 18.55
CA ARG A 305 1.57 -10.78 19.92
C ARG A 305 0.08 -11.03 20.17
N LEU A 306 -0.73 -10.95 19.12
CA LEU A 306 -2.18 -11.12 19.16
C LEU A 306 -2.64 -12.51 18.70
N GLY A 307 -1.69 -13.39 18.32
CA GLY A 307 -1.98 -14.74 17.84
C GLY A 307 -2.57 -14.78 16.43
N LEU A 308 -2.32 -13.74 15.63
CA LEU A 308 -2.81 -13.62 14.27
C LEU A 308 -1.79 -14.17 13.27
N ASP A 309 -2.30 -14.70 12.17
CA ASP A 309 -1.58 -15.32 11.06
C ASP A 309 -1.67 -14.50 9.77
N GLU A 310 -2.55 -13.50 9.71
CA GLU A 310 -2.67 -12.57 8.59
C GLU A 310 -2.97 -11.12 9.04
N PRO A 311 -2.66 -10.10 8.21
CA PRO A 311 -2.98 -8.70 8.49
C PRO A 311 -4.48 -8.44 8.62
N ALA A 312 -4.85 -7.48 9.46
CA ALA A 312 -6.26 -7.15 9.72
C ALA A 312 -6.48 -5.67 10.07
N LEU A 313 -7.68 -5.17 9.78
CA LEU A 313 -8.19 -3.89 10.31
C LEU A 313 -8.99 -4.13 11.58
N VAL A 314 -8.77 -3.32 12.61
CA VAL A 314 -9.53 -3.43 13.86
C VAL A 314 -10.91 -2.81 13.70
N LEU A 315 -11.97 -3.57 13.89
CA LEU A 315 -13.34 -3.09 14.02
C LEU A 315 -13.78 -3.18 15.48
N THR A 316 -15.00 -2.74 15.79
CA THR A 316 -15.54 -2.86 17.15
C THR A 316 -15.63 -4.34 17.53
N PRO A 317 -14.89 -4.81 18.55
CA PRO A 317 -14.96 -6.20 18.97
C PRO A 317 -16.34 -6.53 19.54
N PRO A 318 -16.81 -7.80 19.42
CA PRO A 318 -18.09 -8.19 19.98
C PRO A 318 -18.08 -7.99 21.50
N ALA A 319 -19.26 -7.79 22.10
CA ALA A 319 -19.39 -7.67 23.56
C ALA A 319 -19.28 -9.03 24.29
N ASN A 320 -19.36 -10.15 23.57
CA ASN A 320 -19.23 -11.49 24.14
C ASN A 320 -17.77 -11.91 24.27
N ASP A 321 -17.47 -12.80 25.22
CA ASP A 321 -16.10 -13.30 25.45
C ASP A 321 -15.82 -14.60 24.68
N ASN A 322 -16.75 -15.01 23.81
CA ASN A 322 -16.61 -16.17 22.92
C ASN A 322 -16.90 -15.75 21.48
N PRO A 323 -15.96 -15.01 20.85
CA PRO A 323 -16.13 -14.52 19.49
C PRO A 323 -16.30 -15.67 18.50
N GLN A 324 -17.11 -15.45 17.48
CA GLN A 324 -17.10 -16.32 16.32
C GLN A 324 -15.98 -15.85 15.39
N PRO A 325 -15.34 -16.73 14.60
CA PRO A 325 -14.26 -16.33 13.70
C PRO A 325 -14.62 -15.24 12.68
N ALA A 326 -15.91 -15.01 12.41
CA ALA A 326 -16.43 -14.00 11.48
C ALA A 326 -17.07 -12.78 12.19
N ASP A 327 -16.81 -12.63 13.50
CA ASP A 327 -17.22 -11.51 14.34
C ASP A 327 -16.28 -11.48 15.56
N ASP A 328 -14.99 -11.26 15.33
CA ASP A 328 -13.94 -11.26 16.37
C ASP A 328 -13.32 -9.86 16.62
N GLY A 329 -13.85 -8.83 15.97
CA GLY A 329 -13.35 -7.47 15.93
C GLY A 329 -12.24 -7.22 14.91
N LEU A 330 -11.92 -8.15 14.01
CA LEU A 330 -10.87 -8.01 13.02
C LEU A 330 -11.38 -8.30 11.62
N LEU A 331 -11.30 -7.29 10.73
CA LEU A 331 -11.48 -7.52 9.31
C LEU A 331 -10.14 -7.97 8.70
N ARG A 332 -9.99 -9.28 8.49
CA ARG A 332 -8.75 -9.90 8.02
C ARG A 332 -8.61 -9.85 6.50
N ALA A 333 -7.37 -9.98 6.01
CA ALA A 333 -7.09 -10.02 4.57
C ALA A 333 -7.91 -11.11 3.84
N SER A 334 -8.05 -12.31 4.41
CA SER A 334 -8.89 -13.38 3.85
C SER A 334 -10.37 -13.02 3.74
N GLU A 335 -10.89 -12.19 4.65
CA GLU A 335 -12.28 -11.75 4.65
C GLU A 335 -12.51 -10.59 3.67
N VAL A 336 -11.52 -9.70 3.51
CA VAL A 336 -11.56 -8.63 2.51
C VAL A 336 -11.73 -9.19 1.10
N VAL A 337 -11.09 -10.33 0.78
CA VAL A 337 -11.26 -11.02 -0.51
C VAL A 337 -12.72 -11.42 -0.77
N GLY A 338 -13.52 -11.62 0.29
CA GLY A 338 -14.95 -11.91 0.21
C GLY A 338 -15.86 -10.68 0.06
N LEU A 339 -15.31 -9.46 0.12
CA LEU A 339 -16.10 -8.24 -0.01
C LEU A 339 -16.46 -7.96 -1.48
N SER A 340 -17.75 -7.80 -1.72
CA SER A 340 -18.29 -7.40 -3.01
C SER A 340 -18.31 -5.88 -3.10
N MET A 341 -17.23 -5.30 -3.63
CA MET A 341 -17.07 -3.86 -3.78
C MET A 341 -17.06 -3.45 -5.25
N ASN A 342 -17.71 -2.31 -5.55
CA ASN A 342 -17.63 -1.62 -6.83
C ASN A 342 -17.20 -0.16 -6.61
N ALA A 343 -16.27 0.02 -5.66
CA ALA A 343 -15.76 1.32 -5.28
C ALA A 343 -14.68 1.77 -6.27
N ASP A 344 -14.68 3.07 -6.53
CA ASP A 344 -13.69 3.80 -7.31
C ASP A 344 -12.43 3.93 -6.45
N TRP A 345 -12.63 4.33 -5.19
CA TRP A 345 -11.58 4.54 -4.20
C TRP A 345 -11.87 3.75 -2.91
N VAL A 346 -10.82 3.14 -2.39
CA VAL A 346 -10.79 2.58 -1.04
C VAL A 346 -9.72 3.33 -0.24
N LEU A 347 -10.13 4.01 0.82
CA LEU A 347 -9.24 4.76 1.70
C LEU A 347 -8.93 3.91 2.94
N LEU A 348 -7.71 3.43 3.05
CA LEU A 348 -7.22 2.71 4.23
C LEU A 348 -6.50 3.68 5.16
N THR A 349 -7.27 4.46 5.92
CA THR A 349 -6.78 5.40 6.93
C THR A 349 -6.44 4.68 8.23
N ALA A 350 -5.41 3.84 8.17
CA ALA A 350 -4.90 3.09 9.31
C ALA A 350 -3.37 3.01 9.29
N CYS A 351 -2.76 2.77 10.44
CA CYS A 351 -1.30 2.68 10.56
C CYS A 351 -0.75 1.53 9.70
N ASN A 352 0.33 1.78 8.96
CA ASN A 352 1.09 0.72 8.27
C ASN A 352 0.28 -0.18 7.30
N THR A 353 -0.79 0.33 6.67
CA THR A 353 -1.69 -0.45 5.79
C THR A 353 -1.06 -1.01 4.51
N ALA A 354 0.14 -0.54 4.16
CA ALA A 354 0.98 -1.05 3.08
C ALA A 354 2.37 -1.49 3.57
N ALA A 355 2.48 -1.89 4.85
CA ALA A 355 3.76 -2.36 5.40
C ALA A 355 4.05 -3.79 4.95
N ASP A 356 5.34 -4.05 4.67
CA ASP A 356 5.88 -5.38 4.48
C ASP A 356 5.77 -6.23 5.75
N ASP A 357 6.04 -7.53 5.65
CA ASP A 357 6.13 -8.45 6.77
C ASP A 357 7.36 -8.21 7.69
N GLY A 358 8.04 -7.07 7.53
CA GLY A 358 9.28 -6.71 8.19
C GLY A 358 10.54 -7.14 7.44
N ALA A 359 10.41 -7.86 6.31
CA ALA A 359 11.51 -8.11 5.38
C ALA A 359 11.48 -7.11 4.21
N LEU A 360 12.64 -6.50 3.90
CA LEU A 360 12.78 -5.66 2.71
C LEU A 360 12.60 -6.52 1.45
N GLY A 361 11.67 -6.13 0.57
CA GLY A 361 11.31 -6.88 -0.64
C GLY A 361 10.25 -7.97 -0.44
N ALA A 362 9.44 -7.88 0.61
CA ALA A 362 8.11 -8.50 0.58
C ALA A 362 7.20 -7.70 -0.34
N GLU A 363 6.29 -8.38 -1.04
CA GLU A 363 5.42 -7.80 -2.07
C GLU A 363 4.86 -6.42 -1.65
N PRO A 364 4.82 -5.40 -2.53
CA PRO A 364 4.53 -4.00 -2.22
C PRO A 364 3.08 -3.78 -1.78
N LEU A 365 2.28 -4.84 -1.91
CA LEU A 365 0.92 -4.96 -1.45
C LEU A 365 0.82 -6.28 -0.68
N SER A 366 1.74 -6.60 0.21
CA SER A 366 1.53 -7.72 1.13
C SER A 366 0.53 -7.27 2.21
N GLY A 367 -0.44 -8.14 2.53
CA GLY A 367 -1.52 -7.80 3.46
C GLY A 367 -2.70 -7.06 2.83
N LEU A 368 -3.23 -6.05 3.54
CA LEU A 368 -4.54 -5.43 3.29
C LEU A 368 -4.65 -4.69 1.95
N ALA A 369 -3.54 -4.21 1.40
CA ALA A 369 -3.57 -3.46 0.14
C ALA A 369 -3.70 -4.35 -1.11
N LYS A 370 -3.50 -5.67 -1.00
CA LYS A 370 -3.70 -6.66 -2.10
C LYS A 370 -4.99 -7.45 -1.98
N SER A 371 -5.50 -7.65 -0.77
CA SER A 371 -6.77 -8.34 -0.50
C SER A 371 -7.95 -7.55 -1.05
#